data_AF-A0AAA9ZXA8-F1
#
_entry.id   AF-A0AAA9ZXA8-F1
#
_cell.length_a   1.000
_cell.length_b   1.000
_cell.length_c   1.000
_cell.angle_alpha   90.00
_cell.angle_beta   90.00
_cell.angle_gamma   90.00
#
_symmetry.space_group_name_H-M   'P 1'
#
loop_
_entity.id
_entity.type
_entity.pdbx_description
1 polymer ?
#
loop_
_entity_poly.entity_id
_entity_poly.type
_entity_poly.pdbx_seq_one_letter_code
_entity_poly.pdbx_strand_id
1 'polypeptide(L)'
;MLAHRPIKAISSLVRAFSNISIRESTKIPVVVPPKALLSQPKAATALRINFLPREISLDIGHPHGINPLLPRKEIIDIPLISRIIENPNQSRISEIGDRSSTVVPAVDLPPTSSGKVDDNGIQAARLIVIRRRKMRKHKLKKLRKKMKYEWAKVRQRRELRKEKAFQAGLISQIKEAERFSAEMYVAEKLRQANDTPIPRFWKGKRLPQFIIKQKLGIE
;
A
#
# COMPACT_ATOMS: atom_id res chain seq x y z
N MET A 1 51.32 18.09 20.48
CA MET A 1 51.45 16.62 20.49
C MET A 1 50.05 16.03 20.67
N LEU A 2 49.44 15.52 19.60
CA LEU A 2 48.08 14.97 19.62
C LEU A 2 48.18 13.44 19.48
N ALA A 3 47.82 12.72 20.54
CA ALA A 3 47.86 11.26 20.58
C ALA A 3 46.64 10.68 19.84
N HIS A 4 46.87 9.98 18.73
CA HIS A 4 45.86 9.18 18.05
C HIS A 4 45.53 7.93 18.87
N ARG A 5 44.25 7.73 19.21
CA ARG A 5 43.76 6.49 19.81
C ARG A 5 43.50 5.45 18.70
N PRO A 6 43.91 4.18 18.85
CA PRO A 6 43.66 3.15 17.85
C PRO A 6 42.20 2.68 17.88
N ILE A 7 41.60 2.57 16.69
CA ILE A 7 40.27 2.03 16.44
C ILE A 7 40.35 0.51 16.56
N LYS A 8 39.66 -0.08 17.54
CA LYS A 8 39.55 -1.54 17.69
C LYS A 8 38.66 -2.11 16.58
N ALA A 9 39.22 -3.00 15.77
CA ALA A 9 38.50 -3.75 14.75
C ALA A 9 37.49 -4.72 15.41
N ILE A 10 36.21 -4.58 15.08
CA ILE A 10 35.17 -5.55 15.45
C ILE A 10 35.19 -6.63 14.38
N SER A 11 35.86 -7.74 14.68
CA SER A 11 35.89 -8.94 13.86
C SER A 11 34.51 -9.60 13.75
N SER A 12 34.26 -10.14 12.57
CA SER A 12 33.05 -10.79 12.07
C SER A 12 32.51 -11.94 12.94
N LEU A 13 31.25 -11.85 13.35
CA LEU A 13 30.45 -12.99 13.81
C LEU A 13 29.78 -13.66 12.60
N VAL A 14 30.39 -14.75 12.14
CA VAL A 14 29.84 -15.69 11.16
C VAL A 14 28.68 -16.45 11.82
N ARG A 15 27.48 -16.35 11.24
CA ARG A 15 26.31 -17.15 11.65
C ARG A 15 26.43 -18.56 11.08
N ALA A 16 26.74 -19.53 11.95
CA ALA A 16 26.50 -20.94 11.68
C ALA A 16 25.01 -21.24 11.89
N PHE A 17 24.32 -21.70 10.84
CA PHE A 17 23.00 -22.32 10.97
C PHE A 17 23.20 -23.84 11.06
N SER A 18 23.09 -24.39 12.26
CA SER A 18 23.01 -25.83 12.49
C SER A 18 21.59 -26.31 12.19
N ASN A 19 21.48 -27.29 11.29
CA ASN A 19 20.26 -28.01 10.94
C ASN A 19 19.70 -28.77 12.16
N ILE A 20 18.48 -28.43 12.58
CA ILE A 20 17.74 -29.23 13.56
C ILE A 20 16.89 -30.24 12.77
N SER A 21 17.40 -31.48 12.71
CA SER A 21 16.64 -32.66 12.29
C SER A 21 15.81 -33.14 13.48
N ILE A 22 14.48 -33.12 13.36
CA ILE A 22 13.57 -33.68 14.35
C ILE A 22 13.40 -35.16 14.01
N ARG A 23 13.95 -36.02 14.86
CA ARG A 23 13.74 -37.47 14.83
C ARG A 23 12.33 -37.81 15.35
N GLU A 24 11.79 -38.87 14.78
CA GLU A 24 10.44 -39.40 14.96
C GLU A 24 10.22 -40.10 16.33
N SER A 25 8.92 -40.17 16.65
CA SER A 25 8.22 -41.32 17.27
C SER A 25 8.36 -41.57 18.78
N THR A 26 7.33 -41.17 19.53
CA THR A 26 6.87 -41.87 20.72
C THR A 26 5.40 -42.23 20.54
N LYS A 27 5.11 -43.53 20.41
CA LYS A 27 3.77 -44.11 20.35
C LYS A 27 3.07 -43.97 21.71
N ILE A 28 1.83 -43.50 21.72
CA ILE A 28 0.91 -43.63 22.87
C ILE A 28 -0.33 -44.37 22.37
N PRO A 29 -0.77 -45.45 23.03
CA PRO A 29 -1.90 -46.25 22.59
C PRO A 29 -3.25 -45.54 22.79
N VAL A 30 -4.12 -45.73 21.79
CA VAL A 30 -5.49 -45.24 21.71
C VAL A 30 -6.39 -46.00 22.69
N VAL A 31 -7.10 -45.29 23.55
CA VAL A 31 -8.27 -45.80 24.29
C VAL A 31 -9.52 -45.30 23.57
N VAL A 32 -10.34 -46.25 23.10
CA VAL A 32 -11.65 -46.00 22.48
C VAL A 32 -12.73 -46.07 23.56
N PRO A 33 -13.70 -45.14 23.58
CA PRO A 33 -15.03 -45.43 24.10
C PRO A 33 -16.13 -45.29 23.01
N PRO A 34 -17.30 -45.93 23.21
CA PRO A 34 -18.21 -46.31 22.14
C PRO A 34 -19.27 -45.26 21.77
N LYS A 35 -19.84 -45.47 20.58
CA LYS A 35 -20.99 -44.79 19.95
C LYS A 35 -22.21 -44.70 20.87
N ALA A 36 -22.87 -43.55 20.89
CA ALA A 36 -24.14 -43.28 20.19
C ALA A 36 -24.89 -42.10 20.84
N LEU A 37 -25.40 -41.17 20.04
CA LEU A 37 -26.83 -40.83 19.96
C LEU A 37 -27.04 -39.73 18.91
N LEU A 38 -28.07 -39.94 18.08
CA LEU A 38 -28.52 -39.09 16.99
C LEU A 38 -28.96 -37.70 17.47
N SER A 39 -28.53 -36.66 16.76
CA SER A 39 -29.40 -35.54 16.42
C SER A 39 -28.96 -34.96 15.07
N GLN A 40 -29.88 -34.93 14.11
CA GLN A 40 -29.67 -34.28 12.81
C GLN A 40 -30.28 -32.88 12.86
N PRO A 41 -29.52 -31.85 12.47
CA PRO A 41 -30.15 -30.79 11.70
C PRO A 41 -29.33 -30.32 10.49
N LYS A 42 -30.06 -30.20 9.38
CA LYS A 42 -29.92 -29.27 8.24
C LYS A 42 -28.58 -29.28 7.48
N ALA A 43 -28.68 -29.73 6.23
CA ALA A 43 -27.66 -29.71 5.20
C ALA A 43 -26.95 -28.34 5.08
N ALA A 44 -25.77 -28.25 5.69
CA ALA A 44 -24.71 -27.40 5.18
C ALA A 44 -23.89 -28.28 4.23
N THR A 45 -23.75 -27.87 2.96
CA THR A 45 -22.87 -28.54 2.00
C THR A 45 -21.43 -28.43 2.50
N ALA A 46 -21.01 -29.40 3.31
CA ALA A 46 -19.65 -29.51 3.79
C ALA A 46 -18.78 -29.86 2.58
N LEU A 47 -17.92 -28.93 2.19
CA LEU A 47 -16.89 -29.17 1.19
C LEU A 47 -16.03 -30.34 1.67
N ARG A 48 -16.28 -31.53 1.12
CA ARG A 48 -15.46 -32.72 1.34
C ARG A 48 -14.12 -32.51 0.65
N ILE A 49 -13.13 -32.07 1.41
CA ILE A 49 -11.75 -31.96 0.94
C ILE A 49 -11.16 -33.37 0.98
N ASN A 50 -11.18 -34.07 -0.15
CA ASN A 50 -10.52 -35.37 -0.28
C ASN A 50 -9.05 -35.13 -0.65
N PHE A 51 -8.14 -35.49 0.25
CA PHE A 51 -6.70 -35.43 -0.02
C PHE A 51 -6.22 -36.76 -0.58
N LEU A 52 -6.08 -36.85 -1.90
CA LEU A 52 -5.33 -37.91 -2.56
C LEU A 52 -3.85 -37.51 -2.63
N PRO A 53 -2.89 -38.41 -2.34
CA PRO A 53 -1.47 -38.09 -2.33
C PRO A 53 -0.93 -37.95 -3.77
N ARG A 54 -1.15 -36.78 -4.38
CA ARG A 54 -0.37 -36.12 -5.46
C ARG A 54 -1.16 -35.05 -6.22
N GLU A 55 -2.42 -34.79 -5.88
CA GLU A 55 -3.19 -33.70 -6.48
C GLU A 55 -3.72 -32.78 -5.38
N ILE A 56 -3.22 -31.54 -5.36
CA ILE A 56 -3.74 -30.49 -4.50
C ILE A 56 -4.53 -29.53 -5.40
N SER A 57 -5.82 -29.78 -5.56
CA SER A 57 -6.74 -28.82 -6.19
C SER A 57 -7.06 -27.72 -5.17
N LEU A 58 -6.27 -26.66 -5.18
CA LEU A 58 -6.58 -25.43 -4.43
C LEU A 58 -7.52 -24.57 -5.26
N ASP A 59 -8.82 -24.69 -5.00
CA ASP A 59 -9.80 -23.72 -5.50
C ASP A 59 -9.66 -22.42 -4.68
N ILE A 60 -8.66 -21.61 -5.05
CA ILE A 60 -8.49 -20.26 -4.53
C ILE A 60 -9.53 -19.41 -5.27
N GLY A 61 -10.69 -19.25 -4.62
CA GLY A 61 -11.77 -18.39 -5.07
C GLY A 61 -11.22 -17.03 -5.49
N HIS A 62 -11.12 -16.83 -6.80
CA HIS A 62 -10.88 -15.52 -7.38
C HIS A 62 -12.22 -14.79 -7.36
N PRO A 63 -12.40 -13.69 -6.62
CA PRO A 63 -13.48 -12.76 -6.91
C PRO A 63 -13.08 -11.97 -8.16
N HIS A 64 -13.15 -12.62 -9.33
CA HIS A 64 -13.31 -11.86 -10.55
C HIS A 64 -14.69 -11.24 -10.46
N GLY A 65 -14.75 -9.92 -10.23
CA GLY A 65 -15.97 -9.12 -10.28
C GLY A 65 -16.56 -9.14 -11.68
N ILE A 66 -17.21 -10.25 -12.04
CA ILE A 66 -17.89 -10.48 -13.30
C ILE A 66 -19.34 -10.76 -12.92
N ASN A 67 -20.20 -9.76 -13.09
CA ASN A 67 -21.63 -9.94 -12.94
C ASN A 67 -22.11 -10.99 -13.96
N PRO A 68 -22.71 -12.11 -13.53
CA PRO A 68 -23.18 -13.18 -14.44
C PRO A 68 -24.44 -12.80 -15.23
N LEU A 69 -25.03 -11.62 -14.98
CA LEU A 69 -26.27 -11.15 -15.61
C LEU A 69 -26.04 -10.20 -16.80
N LEU A 70 -24.79 -9.95 -17.18
CA LEU A 70 -24.48 -9.11 -18.34
C LEU A 70 -23.98 -10.00 -19.50
N PRO A 71 -24.73 -10.08 -20.62
CA PRO A 71 -24.26 -10.80 -21.80
C PRO A 71 -22.97 -10.13 -22.31
N ARG A 72 -21.94 -10.96 -22.52
CA ARG A 72 -20.68 -10.51 -23.14
C ARG A 72 -21.00 -10.07 -24.57
N LYS A 73 -20.69 -8.81 -24.91
CA LYS A 73 -20.67 -8.39 -26.31
C LYS A 73 -19.57 -9.17 -27.01
N GLU A 74 -19.93 -9.99 -28.00
CA GLU A 74 -18.97 -10.70 -28.82
C GLU A 74 -18.08 -9.67 -29.54
N ILE A 75 -16.78 -9.96 -29.64
CA ILE A 75 -15.73 -9.06 -30.18
C ILE A 75 -15.93 -8.78 -31.69
N ILE A 76 -16.98 -9.33 -32.29
CA ILE A 76 -17.17 -9.45 -33.74
C ILE A 76 -17.83 -8.19 -34.36
N ASP A 77 -18.49 -7.33 -33.57
CA ASP A 77 -19.30 -6.23 -34.13
C ASP A 77 -18.65 -4.85 -34.05
N ILE A 78 -17.32 -4.78 -34.20
CA ILE A 78 -16.67 -3.50 -34.52
C ILE A 78 -16.41 -3.52 -36.02
N PRO A 79 -17.09 -2.69 -36.84
CA PRO A 79 -16.74 -2.59 -38.25
C PRO A 79 -15.28 -2.13 -38.32
N LEU A 80 -14.42 -3.00 -38.85
CA LEU A 80 -13.06 -2.67 -39.24
C LEU A 80 -13.16 -1.60 -40.34
N ILE A 81 -13.22 -0.33 -39.94
CA ILE A 81 -12.95 0.77 -40.86
C ILE A 81 -11.45 0.66 -41.13
N SER A 82 -11.11 -0.07 -42.19
CA SER A 82 -9.80 -0.04 -42.82
C SER A 82 -9.58 1.37 -43.35
N ARG A 83 -9.15 2.29 -42.47
CA ARG A 83 -8.45 3.47 -42.96
C ARG A 83 -7.20 2.94 -43.61
N ILE A 84 -7.23 2.88 -44.94
CA ILE A 84 -6.04 2.79 -45.76
C ILE A 84 -5.17 3.95 -45.29
N ILE A 85 -4.15 3.66 -44.49
CA ILE A 85 -3.14 4.63 -44.13
C ILE A 85 -2.33 4.81 -45.42
N GLU A 86 -2.70 5.80 -46.22
CA GLU A 86 -1.91 6.19 -47.37
C GLU A 86 -0.50 6.52 -46.88
N ASN A 87 0.48 5.81 -47.44
CA ASN A 87 1.89 6.00 -47.12
C ASN A 87 2.31 7.37 -47.66
N PRO A 88 2.78 8.30 -46.81
CA PRO A 88 3.07 9.69 -47.20
C PRO A 88 4.23 9.83 -48.22
N ASN A 89 4.84 8.73 -48.66
CA ASN A 89 5.93 8.71 -49.64
C ASN A 89 5.52 8.30 -51.07
N GLN A 90 4.22 8.20 -51.39
CA GLN A 90 3.79 7.78 -52.74
C GLN A 90 3.81 8.89 -53.81
N SER A 91 3.93 10.17 -53.45
CA SER A 91 4.17 11.24 -54.42
C SER A 91 5.67 11.36 -54.77
N ARG A 92 6.27 10.31 -55.34
CA ARG A 92 7.43 10.53 -56.20
C ARG A 92 6.93 11.25 -57.44
N ILE A 93 7.13 12.56 -57.44
CA ILE A 93 6.95 13.43 -58.61
C ILE A 93 7.85 12.87 -59.71
N SER A 94 7.27 12.09 -60.61
CA SER A 94 7.89 11.67 -61.85
C SER A 94 7.52 12.71 -62.90
N GLU A 95 8.33 13.78 -62.98
CA GLU A 95 8.50 14.66 -64.14
C GLU A 95 9.39 15.84 -63.71
N ILE A 96 10.70 15.69 -63.92
CA ILE A 96 11.64 16.82 -63.93
C ILE A 96 11.43 17.50 -65.28
N GLY A 97 10.40 18.33 -65.36
CA GLY A 97 10.23 19.27 -66.45
C GLY A 97 11.17 20.45 -66.21
N ASP A 98 12.13 20.63 -67.10
CA ASP A 98 13.01 21.79 -67.20
C ASP A 98 12.22 23.10 -67.21
N ARG A 99 11.95 23.65 -66.03
CA ARG A 99 11.49 25.03 -65.87
C ARG A 99 12.71 25.89 -65.59
N SER A 100 13.24 26.40 -66.70
CA SER A 100 14.01 27.62 -66.83
C SER A 100 14.26 28.42 -65.54
N SER A 101 15.53 28.53 -65.21
CA SER A 101 16.11 29.57 -64.38
C SER A 101 15.63 30.96 -64.82
N THR A 102 14.59 31.51 -64.19
CA THR A 102 14.30 32.95 -64.24
C THR A 102 13.57 33.37 -62.96
N VAL A 103 14.18 34.33 -62.26
CA VAL A 103 13.73 35.00 -61.03
C VAL A 103 13.77 34.14 -59.77
N VAL A 104 14.92 34.20 -59.08
CA VAL A 104 15.00 33.88 -57.65
C VAL A 104 14.14 34.93 -56.93
N PRO A 105 12.99 34.60 -56.31
CA PRO A 105 12.45 35.48 -55.29
C PRO A 105 13.47 35.39 -54.15
N ALA A 106 14.04 36.52 -53.73
CA ALA A 106 14.79 36.56 -52.49
C ALA A 106 13.84 36.09 -51.39
N VAL A 107 13.99 34.82 -50.98
CA VAL A 107 13.32 34.28 -49.80
C VAL A 107 14.11 34.86 -48.64
N ASP A 108 13.73 36.06 -48.24
CA ASP A 108 14.22 36.63 -46.99
C ASP A 108 13.88 35.65 -45.88
N LEU A 109 14.89 35.24 -45.12
CA LEU A 109 14.64 34.54 -43.87
C LEU A 109 13.69 35.41 -43.05
N PRO A 110 12.66 34.83 -42.40
CA PRO A 110 11.74 35.61 -41.58
C PRO A 110 12.57 36.44 -40.59
N PRO A 111 12.24 37.74 -40.41
CA PRO A 111 13.06 38.63 -39.61
C PRO A 111 13.17 38.05 -38.21
N THR A 112 14.38 37.68 -37.81
CA THR A 112 14.72 37.16 -36.48
C THR A 112 14.62 38.24 -35.39
N SER A 113 14.11 39.42 -35.73
CA SER A 113 13.99 40.59 -34.88
C SER A 113 12.54 40.98 -34.65
N SER A 114 11.80 40.18 -33.86
CA SER A 114 10.61 40.71 -33.18
C SER A 114 10.34 39.98 -31.86
N GLY A 115 11.05 40.39 -30.81
CA GLY A 115 10.56 40.60 -29.44
C GLY A 115 9.51 39.68 -28.80
N LYS A 116 9.32 38.45 -29.28
CA LYS A 116 8.53 37.41 -28.64
C LYS A 116 9.56 36.44 -28.10
N VAL A 117 9.64 36.31 -26.78
CA VAL A 117 10.46 35.29 -26.10
C VAL A 117 10.31 34.00 -26.90
N ASP A 118 11.35 33.66 -27.68
CA ASP A 118 11.25 32.65 -28.72
C ASP A 118 10.62 31.41 -28.09
N ASP A 119 9.48 30.97 -28.61
CA ASP A 119 8.80 29.78 -28.10
C ASP A 119 9.78 28.60 -28.00
N ASN A 120 10.86 28.62 -28.80
CA ASN A 120 12.02 27.74 -28.77
C ASN A 120 12.75 27.66 -27.41
N GLY A 121 12.95 28.78 -26.70
CA GLY A 121 13.62 28.80 -25.38
C GLY A 121 12.74 28.24 -24.26
N ILE A 122 11.45 28.59 -24.27
CA ILE A 122 10.44 28.05 -23.33
C ILE A 122 10.22 26.55 -23.59
N GLN A 123 10.15 26.14 -24.86
CA GLN A 123 10.04 24.73 -25.27
C GLN A 123 11.30 23.95 -24.88
N ALA A 124 12.51 24.50 -25.04
CA ALA A 124 13.76 23.88 -24.60
C ALA A 124 13.82 23.69 -23.07
N ALA A 125 13.40 24.70 -22.29
CA ALA A 125 13.30 24.59 -20.84
C ALA A 125 12.32 23.48 -20.41
N ARG A 126 11.16 23.39 -21.08
CA ARG A 126 10.18 22.31 -20.86
C ARG A 126 10.76 20.93 -21.21
N LEU A 127 11.53 20.82 -22.29
CA LEU A 127 12.20 19.57 -22.68
C LEU A 127 13.21 19.12 -21.62
N ILE A 128 13.96 20.02 -20.99
CA ILE A 128 14.87 19.70 -19.89
C ILE A 128 14.10 19.11 -18.70
N VAL A 129 12.98 19.73 -18.31
CA VAL A 129 12.11 19.23 -17.22
C VAL A 129 11.57 17.84 -17.54
N ILE A 130 11.07 17.64 -18.77
CA ILE A 130 10.55 16.36 -19.25
C ILE A 130 11.65 15.29 -19.23
N ARG A 131 12.85 15.59 -19.75
CA ARG A 131 14.00 14.66 -19.75
C ARG A 131 14.42 14.28 -18.32
N ARG A 132 14.45 15.24 -17.38
CA ARG A 132 14.72 14.96 -15.96
C ARG A 132 13.65 14.07 -15.35
N ARG A 133 12.37 14.32 -15.62
CA ARG A 133 11.24 13.49 -15.12
C ARG A 133 11.27 12.08 -15.74
N LYS A 134 11.54 11.98 -17.04
CA LYS A 134 11.75 10.71 -17.75
C LYS A 134 12.88 9.91 -17.12
N MET A 135 14.03 10.54 -16.89
CA MET A 135 15.19 9.87 -16.30
C MET A 135 14.91 9.43 -14.86
N ARG A 136 14.25 10.26 -14.03
CA ARG A 136 13.81 9.87 -12.68
C ARG A 136 12.86 8.66 -12.71
N LYS A 137 11.84 8.67 -13.57
CA LYS A 137 10.90 7.54 -13.74
C LYS A 137 11.62 6.27 -14.21
N HIS A 138 12.54 6.41 -15.18
CA HIS A 138 13.34 5.30 -15.70
C HIS A 138 14.22 4.67 -14.61
N LYS A 139 15.00 5.48 -13.89
CA LYS A 139 15.84 5.02 -12.78
C LYS A 139 15.01 4.38 -11.67
N LEU A 140 13.86 4.98 -11.33
CA LEU A 140 12.94 4.41 -10.36
C LEU A 140 12.41 3.04 -10.82
N LYS A 141 11.97 2.89 -12.07
CA LYS A 141 11.54 1.59 -12.63
C LYS A 141 12.67 0.55 -12.55
N LYS A 142 13.90 0.93 -12.89
CA LYS A 142 15.09 0.07 -12.77
C LYS A 142 15.33 -0.36 -11.33
N LEU A 143 15.23 0.56 -10.37
CA LEU A 143 15.35 0.27 -8.94
C LEU A 143 14.24 -0.67 -8.46
N ARG A 144 12.98 -0.43 -8.86
CA ARG A 144 11.84 -1.28 -8.47
C ARG A 144 12.01 -2.73 -8.92
N LYS A 145 12.53 -2.92 -10.13
CA LYS A 145 12.85 -4.25 -10.65
C LYS A 145 13.98 -4.91 -9.85
N LYS A 146 15.07 -4.17 -9.58
CA LYS A 146 16.23 -4.67 -8.83
C LYS A 146 15.87 -5.05 -7.39
N MET A 147 15.03 -4.25 -6.72
CA MET A 147 14.70 -4.40 -5.30
C MET A 147 13.33 -5.07 -5.04
N LYS A 148 12.71 -5.69 -6.05
CA LYS A 148 11.33 -6.22 -6.00
C LYS A 148 11.08 -7.06 -4.73
N TYR A 149 11.97 -8.00 -4.44
CA TYR A 149 11.81 -8.94 -3.32
C TYR A 149 12.10 -8.32 -1.96
N GLU A 150 13.09 -7.44 -1.87
CA GLU A 150 13.36 -6.72 -0.62
C GLU A 150 12.19 -5.81 -0.22
N TRP A 151 11.58 -5.12 -1.19
CA TRP A 151 10.40 -4.31 -0.92
C TRP A 151 9.15 -5.16 -0.62
N ALA A 152 9.03 -6.34 -1.23
CA ALA A 152 7.97 -7.29 -0.87
C ALA A 152 8.11 -7.74 0.59
N LYS A 153 9.32 -8.07 1.05
CA LYS A 153 9.63 -8.41 2.44
C LYS A 153 9.29 -7.25 3.39
N VAL A 154 9.68 -6.02 3.04
CA VAL A 154 9.35 -4.83 3.83
C VAL A 154 7.83 -4.61 3.88
N ARG A 155 7.12 -4.79 2.75
CA ARG A 155 5.66 -4.68 2.70
C ARG A 155 5.01 -5.71 3.61
N GLN A 156 5.40 -6.98 3.49
CA GLN A 156 4.88 -8.06 4.34
C GLN A 156 5.05 -7.75 5.83
N ARG A 157 6.23 -7.25 6.25
CA ARG A 157 6.48 -6.84 7.63
C ARG A 157 5.64 -5.65 8.09
N ARG A 158 5.23 -4.75 7.19
CA ARG A 158 4.34 -3.62 7.50
C ARG A 158 2.92 -4.12 7.67
N GLU A 159 2.43 -4.96 6.77
CA GLU A 159 1.09 -5.53 6.86
C GLU A 159 0.94 -6.39 8.11
N LEU A 160 1.92 -7.24 8.44
CA LEU A 160 1.92 -8.03 9.67
C LEU A 160 1.89 -7.15 10.94
N ARG A 161 2.56 -5.99 10.93
CA ARG A 161 2.50 -5.04 12.05
C ARG A 161 1.14 -4.37 12.17
N LYS A 162 0.51 -4.01 11.05
CA LYS A 162 -0.85 -3.47 11.04
C LYS A 162 -1.85 -4.48 11.58
N GLU A 163 -1.76 -5.73 11.12
CA GLU A 163 -2.64 -6.81 11.57
C GLU A 163 -2.50 -7.05 13.07
N LYS A 164 -1.26 -7.13 13.58
CA LYS A 164 -1.03 -7.26 15.02
C LYS A 164 -1.59 -6.08 15.83
N ALA A 165 -1.41 -4.86 15.34
CA ALA A 165 -1.96 -3.67 16.01
C ALA A 165 -3.49 -3.69 16.01
N PHE A 166 -4.10 -4.14 14.91
CA PHE A 166 -5.55 -4.30 14.80
C PHE A 166 -6.07 -5.36 15.79
N GLN A 167 -5.46 -6.55 15.80
CA GLN A 167 -5.81 -7.63 16.75
C GLN A 167 -5.64 -7.20 18.20
N ALA A 168 -4.56 -6.48 18.52
CA ALA A 168 -4.36 -5.94 19.86
C ALA A 168 -5.47 -4.95 20.25
N GLY A 169 -5.92 -4.11 19.31
CA GLY A 169 -7.07 -3.21 19.50
C GLY A 169 -8.36 -3.97 19.80
N LEU A 170 -8.67 -5.02 19.04
CA LEU A 170 -9.86 -5.86 19.26
C LEU A 170 -9.81 -6.57 20.62
N ILE A 171 -8.68 -7.17 20.96
CA ILE A 171 -8.48 -7.83 22.27
C ILE A 171 -8.62 -6.80 23.40
N SER A 172 -8.15 -5.57 23.21
CA SER A 172 -8.32 -4.50 24.19
C SER A 172 -9.79 -4.16 24.42
N GLN A 173 -10.58 -4.04 23.33
CA GLN A 173 -12.02 -3.76 23.43
C GLN A 173 -12.76 -4.90 24.13
N ILE A 174 -12.45 -6.15 23.80
CA ILE A 174 -13.03 -7.32 24.47
C ILE A 174 -12.70 -7.29 25.96
N LYS A 175 -11.44 -7.05 26.32
CA LYS A 175 -11.03 -6.97 27.73
C LYS A 175 -11.69 -5.81 28.47
N GLU A 176 -11.89 -4.68 27.80
CA GLU A 176 -12.62 -3.55 28.37
C GLU A 176 -14.09 -3.91 28.63
N ALA A 177 -14.73 -4.58 27.68
CA ALA A 177 -16.10 -5.08 27.83
C ALA A 177 -16.21 -6.16 28.91
N GLU A 178 -15.26 -7.08 29.03
CA GLU A 178 -15.22 -8.09 30.09
C GLU A 178 -15.01 -7.48 31.48
N ARG A 179 -14.21 -6.41 31.57
CA ARG A 179 -13.97 -5.67 32.82
C ARG A 179 -15.11 -4.73 33.18
N PHE A 180 -16.04 -4.48 32.26
CA PHE A 180 -17.13 -3.55 32.49
C PHE A 180 -18.12 -4.16 33.49
N SER A 181 -18.16 -3.59 34.69
CA SER A 181 -19.21 -3.85 35.67
C SER A 181 -20.19 -2.67 35.68
N ALA A 182 -21.47 -2.97 35.42
CA ALA A 182 -22.53 -1.96 35.37
C ALA A 182 -22.71 -1.26 36.73
N GLU A 183 -22.57 -2.01 37.84
CA GLU A 183 -22.68 -1.45 39.20
C GLU A 183 -21.59 -0.41 39.45
N MET A 184 -20.34 -0.73 39.12
CA MET A 184 -19.21 0.20 39.27
C MET A 184 -19.39 1.44 38.39
N TYR A 185 -19.91 1.27 37.18
CA TYR A 185 -20.19 2.39 36.28
C TYR A 185 -21.26 3.33 36.86
N VAL A 186 -22.35 2.78 37.40
CA VAL A 186 -23.43 3.58 38.03
C VAL A 186 -22.91 4.27 39.29
N ALA A 187 -22.17 3.57 40.15
CA ALA A 187 -21.58 4.14 41.35
C ALA A 187 -20.64 5.32 41.03
N GLU A 188 -19.79 5.16 40.01
CA GLU A 188 -18.91 6.24 39.54
C GLU A 188 -19.71 7.43 39.00
N LYS A 189 -20.82 7.19 38.29
CA LYS A 189 -21.69 8.27 37.79
C LYS A 189 -22.39 9.03 38.90
N LEU A 190 -22.91 8.31 39.91
CA LEU A 190 -23.49 8.94 41.09
C LEU A 190 -22.44 9.75 41.87
N ARG A 191 -21.20 9.23 42.00
CA ARG A 191 -20.10 9.98 42.60
C ARG A 191 -19.80 11.25 41.82
N GLN A 192 -19.64 11.16 40.50
CA GLN A 192 -19.39 12.32 39.63
C GLN A 192 -20.51 13.36 39.70
N ALA A 193 -21.77 12.94 39.85
CA ALA A 193 -22.90 13.86 39.99
C ALA A 193 -22.92 14.55 41.36
N ASN A 194 -22.47 13.86 42.41
CA ASN A 194 -22.37 14.39 43.77
C ASN A 194 -21.10 15.23 44.00
N ASP A 195 -20.05 15.02 43.19
CA ASP A 195 -18.80 15.77 43.27
C ASP A 195 -19.02 17.24 42.86
N THR A 196 -18.68 18.16 43.76
CA THR A 196 -18.76 19.60 43.46
C THR A 196 -17.53 20.06 42.67
N PRO A 197 -17.69 20.62 41.45
CA PRO A 197 -16.55 21.04 40.64
C PRO A 197 -15.87 22.26 41.28
N ILE A 198 -14.60 22.11 41.61
CA ILE A 198 -13.79 23.21 42.15
C ILE A 198 -13.50 24.23 41.02
N PRO A 199 -13.64 25.53 41.30
CA PRO A 199 -13.36 26.57 40.32
C PRO A 199 -11.89 26.58 39.86
N ARG A 200 -11.66 26.86 38.57
CA ARG A 200 -10.29 26.94 37.99
C ARG A 200 -9.52 28.21 38.37
N PHE A 201 -10.23 29.23 38.86
CA PHE A 201 -9.69 30.54 39.19
C PHE A 201 -10.09 30.91 40.61
N TRP A 202 -9.20 31.60 41.30
CA TRP A 202 -9.46 32.19 42.61
C TRP A 202 -9.12 33.68 42.56
N LYS A 203 -10.10 34.54 42.86
CA LYS A 203 -9.97 36.01 42.78
C LYS A 203 -9.33 36.49 41.47
N GLY A 204 -9.78 35.93 40.34
CA GLY A 204 -9.32 36.30 38.98
C GLY A 204 -7.95 35.74 38.57
N LYS A 205 -7.22 35.06 39.46
CA LYS A 205 -5.93 34.44 39.15
C LYS A 205 -6.08 32.92 39.01
N ARG A 206 -5.42 32.33 38.01
CA ARG A 206 -5.37 30.86 37.82
C ARG A 206 -4.37 30.29 38.83
N LEU A 207 -4.86 29.47 39.74
CA LEU A 207 -4.03 28.77 40.73
C LEU A 207 -4.13 27.26 40.54
N PRO A 208 -3.12 26.49 40.94
CA PRO A 208 -3.21 25.03 41.01
C PRO A 208 -4.37 24.57 41.92
N GLN A 209 -4.98 23.44 41.58
CA GLN A 209 -6.18 22.91 42.24
C GLN A 209 -6.02 22.76 43.76
N PHE A 210 -4.85 22.29 44.21
CA PHE A 210 -4.58 22.07 45.63
C PHE A 210 -4.61 23.38 46.44
N ILE A 211 -4.14 24.49 45.87
CA ILE A 211 -4.19 25.80 46.53
C ILE A 211 -5.64 26.29 46.61
N ILE A 212 -6.41 26.12 45.55
CA ILE A 212 -7.82 26.55 45.52
C ILE A 212 -8.65 25.76 46.54
N LYS A 213 -8.42 24.44 46.65
CA LYS A 213 -9.00 23.59 47.71
C LYS A 213 -8.69 24.11 49.11
N GLN A 214 -7.42 24.39 49.41
CA GLN A 214 -6.99 24.96 50.68
C GLN A 214 -7.64 26.34 50.95
N LYS A 215 -7.82 27.17 49.92
CA LYS A 215 -8.51 28.47 50.04
C LYS A 215 -10.03 28.36 50.20
N LEU A 216 -10.64 27.27 49.72
CA LEU A 216 -12.05 26.94 49.91
C LEU A 216 -12.31 26.21 51.23
N GLY A 217 -11.26 25.77 51.95
CA GLY A 217 -11.40 25.00 53.19
C GLY A 217 -11.88 23.57 52.96
N ILE A 218 -11.69 23.03 51.75
CA ILE A 218 -12.02 21.66 51.39
C ILE A 218 -10.71 20.87 51.41
N GLU A 219 -10.49 20.03 52.43
CA GLU A 219 -9.34 19.11 52.49
C GLU A 219 -9.52 17.91 51.54
#